data_AF-A0A2S8S3A7-F1
#
_entry.id   AF-A0A2S8S3A7-F1
#
_cell.length_a   1.000
_cell.length_b   1.000
_cell.length_c   1.000
_cell.angle_alpha   90.00
_cell.angle_beta   90.00
_cell.angle_gamma   90.00
#
_symmetry.space_group_name_H-M   'P 1'
#
loop_
_entity.id
_entity.type
_entity.pdbx_description
1 polymer ?
#
loop_
_entity_poly.entity_id
_entity_poly.type
_entity_poly.pdbx_seq_one_letter_code
_entity_poly.pdbx_strand_id
1 'polypeptide(L)'
;MSGTRSPSKTAPATENLWKLGAILWPFVAGAVAINLFLLGLIFHSAGWAGNIPPVAALIGALPLSLPATWLAARWVRGMIREAEDR
;
A
#
# COMPACT_ATOMS: atom_id res chain seq x y z
N MET A 1 -15.51 23.50 26.63
CA MET A 1 -14.08 23.74 26.31
C MET A 1 -13.80 23.08 24.98
N SER A 2 -13.92 23.83 23.89
CA SER A 2 -13.75 23.29 22.53
C SER A 2 -12.26 23.28 22.18
N GLY A 3 -11.62 22.12 22.38
CA GLY A 3 -10.23 21.90 22.03
C GLY A 3 -10.07 21.76 20.53
N THR A 4 -9.77 22.87 19.85
CA THR A 4 -9.34 22.84 18.46
C THR A 4 -7.94 22.24 18.42
N ARG A 5 -7.82 20.94 18.07
CA ARG A 5 -6.52 20.33 17.76
C ARG A 5 -5.95 21.00 16.52
N SER A 6 -5.09 21.98 16.73
CA SER A 6 -4.26 22.54 15.68
C SER A 6 -3.34 21.43 15.14
N PRO A 7 -3.22 21.23 13.80
CA PRO A 7 -2.27 20.28 13.25
C PRO A 7 -0.85 20.69 13.64
N SER A 8 -0.24 19.97 14.56
CA SER A 8 1.14 20.22 14.97
C SER A 8 2.07 20.02 13.75
N LYS A 9 2.81 21.05 13.37
CA LYS A 9 3.83 20.98 12.31
C LYS A 9 4.98 20.02 12.63
N THR A 10 5.11 19.59 13.88
CA THR A 10 6.15 18.67 14.38
C THR A 10 5.64 17.24 14.59
N ALA A 11 4.41 16.91 14.19
CA ALA A 11 3.93 15.53 14.26
C ALA A 11 4.80 14.63 13.36
N PRO A 12 5.21 13.43 13.84
CA PRO A 12 6.09 12.54 13.09
C PRO A 12 5.45 12.13 11.76
N ALA A 13 6.28 11.89 10.73
CA ALA A 13 5.81 11.57 9.38
C ALA A 13 4.90 10.31 9.34
N THR A 14 5.01 9.46 10.36
CA THR A 14 4.25 8.24 10.62
C THR A 14 2.78 8.51 11.00
N GLU A 15 2.46 9.67 11.58
CA GLU A 15 1.09 10.03 11.98
C GLU A 15 0.23 10.45 10.78
N ASN A 16 0.85 11.07 9.77
CA ASN A 16 0.16 11.47 8.54
C ASN A 16 0.12 10.31 7.55
N LEU A 17 -1.05 9.70 7.38
CA LEU A 17 -1.30 8.57 6.47
C LEU A 17 -0.87 8.82 5.03
N TRP A 18 -1.00 10.05 4.52
CA TRP A 18 -0.61 10.36 3.15
C TRP A 18 0.90 10.43 2.99
N LYS A 19 1.61 10.99 3.97
CA LYS A 19 3.08 11.02 3.96
C LYS A 19 3.66 9.62 4.14
N LEU A 20 3.14 8.86 5.11
CA LEU A 20 3.53 7.46 5.31
C LEU A 20 3.20 6.62 4.07
N GLY A 21 2.01 6.80 3.51
CA GLY A 21 1.57 6.15 2.28
C GLY A 21 2.49 6.45 1.10
N ALA A 22 2.90 7.70 0.90
CA ALA A 22 3.83 8.07 -0.18
C ALA A 22 5.20 7.37 -0.06
N ILE A 23 5.71 7.19 1.17
CA ILE A 23 6.95 6.46 1.44
C ILE A 23 6.77 4.95 1.15
N LEU A 24 5.62 4.38 1.52
CA LEU A 24 5.32 2.96 1.33
C LEU A 24 4.92 2.61 -0.11
N TRP A 25 4.36 3.57 -0.85
CA TRP A 25 3.78 3.35 -2.18
C TRP A 25 4.69 2.60 -3.16
N PRO A 26 5.98 2.92 -3.36
CA PRO A 26 6.80 2.19 -4.32
C PRO A 26 6.95 0.69 -3.97
N PHE A 27 7.01 0.37 -2.68
CA PHE A 27 7.09 -1.03 -2.21
C PHE A 27 5.76 -1.75 -2.37
N VAL A 28 4.66 -1.08 -2.00
CA VAL A 28 3.31 -1.64 -2.13
C VAL A 28 2.93 -1.83 -3.60
N ALA A 29 3.22 -0.86 -4.46
CA ALA A 29 2.99 -0.96 -5.90
C ALA A 29 3.79 -2.11 -6.53
N GLY A 30 5.07 -2.27 -6.13
CA GLY A 30 5.90 -3.41 -6.55
C GLY A 30 5.32 -4.76 -6.12
N ALA A 31 4.89 -4.87 -4.85
CA ALA A 31 4.26 -6.09 -4.35
C ALA A 31 2.95 -6.42 -5.09
N VAL A 32 2.12 -5.42 -5.36
CA VAL A 32 0.88 -5.59 -6.15
C VAL A 32 1.22 -6.06 -7.57
N ALA A 33 2.18 -5.44 -8.24
CA ALA A 33 2.58 -5.82 -9.60
C ALA A 33 3.08 -7.28 -9.67
N ILE A 34 3.94 -7.68 -8.72
CA ILE A 34 4.43 -9.06 -8.63
C ILE A 34 3.25 -10.01 -8.41
N ASN A 35 2.33 -9.69 -7.49
CA ASN A 35 1.20 -10.55 -7.20
C ASN A 35 0.25 -10.69 -8.40
N LEU A 36 0.03 -9.62 -9.17
CA LEU A 36 -0.76 -9.69 -10.42
C LEU A 36 -0.08 -10.56 -11.47
N PHE A 37 1.23 -10.42 -11.64
CA PHE A 37 1.99 -11.25 -12.57
C PHE A 37 1.94 -12.73 -12.18
N LEU A 38 2.20 -13.04 -10.90
CA LEU A 38 2.13 -14.40 -10.37
C LEU A 38 0.71 -14.99 -10.48
N LEU A 39 -0.33 -14.17 -10.25
CA LEU A 39 -1.71 -14.58 -10.46
C LEU A 39 -1.97 -14.97 -11.92
N GLY A 40 -1.40 -14.21 -12.88
CA GLY A 40 -1.42 -14.56 -14.30
C GLY A 40 -0.75 -15.92 -14.58
N LEU A 41 0.38 -16.20 -13.93
CA LEU A 41 1.05 -17.50 -14.06
C LEU A 41 0.22 -18.65 -13.48
N ILE A 42 -0.46 -18.43 -12.35
CA ILE A 42 -1.37 -19.42 -11.74
C ILE A 42 -2.56 -19.70 -12.67
N PHE A 43 -3.17 -18.67 -13.26
CA PHE A 43 -4.25 -18.88 -14.22
C PHE A 43 -3.77 -19.62 -15.45
N HIS A 44 -2.60 -19.27 -15.97
CA HIS A 44 -1.98 -19.98 -17.09
C HIS A 44 -1.73 -21.46 -16.75
N SER A 45 -1.19 -21.77 -15.57
CA SER A 45 -0.92 -23.15 -15.14
C SER A 45 -2.19 -23.95 -14.86
N ALA A 46 -3.28 -23.29 -14.48
CA ALA A 46 -4.61 -23.90 -14.32
C ALA A 46 -5.33 -24.18 -15.65
N GLY A 47 -4.68 -23.94 -16.80
CA GLY A 47 -5.26 -24.16 -18.13
C GLY A 47 -6.20 -23.05 -18.59
N TRP A 48 -6.28 -21.93 -17.86
CA TRP A 48 -7.01 -20.76 -18.31
C TRP A 48 -6.14 -19.98 -19.30
N ALA A 49 -6.74 -19.52 -20.40
CA ALA A 49 -6.02 -18.80 -21.46
C ALA A 49 -5.47 -17.42 -21.04
N GLY A 50 -5.67 -17.00 -19.79
CA GLY A 50 -5.27 -15.69 -19.28
C GLY A 50 -3.88 -15.72 -18.65
N ASN A 51 -2.85 -15.33 -19.40
CA ASN A 51 -1.58 -14.88 -18.83
C ASN A 51 -1.63 -13.35 -18.65
N ILE A 52 -1.13 -12.83 -17.52
CA ILE A 52 -0.98 -11.39 -17.30
C ILE A 52 0.46 -11.01 -17.66
N PRO A 53 0.71 -10.35 -18.80
CA PRO A 53 2.07 -9.97 -19.17
C PRO A 53 2.66 -8.93 -18.19
N PRO A 54 3.99 -8.85 -18.04
CA PRO A 54 4.64 -7.96 -17.07
C PRO A 54 4.17 -6.50 -17.15
N VAL A 55 4.00 -5.98 -18.37
CA VAL A 55 3.53 -4.61 -18.59
C VAL A 55 2.08 -4.42 -18.14
N ALA A 56 1.20 -5.40 -18.38
CA ALA A 56 -0.18 -5.33 -17.91
C ALA A 56 -0.27 -5.41 -16.38
N ALA A 57 0.60 -6.23 -15.75
CA ALA A 57 0.71 -6.27 -14.30
C ALA A 57 1.14 -4.92 -13.71
N LEU A 58 2.11 -4.24 -14.33
CA LEU A 58 2.52 -2.89 -13.92
C LEU A 58 1.39 -1.87 -14.06
N ILE A 59 0.67 -1.86 -15.19
CA ILE A 59 -0.46 -0.96 -15.43
C ILE A 59 -1.58 -1.23 -14.43
N GLY A 60 -1.94 -2.50 -14.21
CA GLY A 60 -2.97 -2.91 -13.25
C GLY A 60 -2.58 -2.61 -11.80
N ALA A 61 -1.28 -2.62 -11.49
CA ALA A 61 -0.80 -2.29 -10.15
C ALA A 61 -0.98 -0.81 -9.81
N LEU A 62 -0.96 0.11 -10.77
CA LEU A 62 -1.13 1.54 -10.50
C LEU A 62 -2.46 1.84 -9.77
N PRO A 63 -3.65 1.51 -10.30
CA PRO A 63 -4.90 1.78 -9.59
C PRO A 63 -5.05 0.92 -8.32
N LEU A 64 -4.59 -0.33 -8.33
CA LEU A 64 -4.70 -1.24 -7.19
C LEU A 64 -3.76 -0.88 -6.03
N SER A 65 -2.64 -0.21 -6.33
CA SER A 65 -1.68 0.22 -5.32
C SER A 65 -2.25 1.31 -4.40
N LEU A 66 -3.22 2.10 -4.84
CA LEU A 66 -3.83 3.15 -4.01
C LEU A 66 -4.57 2.59 -2.78
N PRO A 67 -5.58 1.71 -2.93
CA PRO A 67 -6.24 1.11 -1.77
C PRO A 67 -5.29 0.21 -0.97
N ALA A 68 -4.39 -0.52 -1.64
CA ALA A 68 -3.39 -1.34 -0.96
C ALA A 68 -2.43 -0.50 -0.09
N THR A 69 -1.98 0.65 -0.59
CA THR A 69 -1.08 1.56 0.13
C THR A 69 -1.78 2.19 1.32
N TRP A 70 -3.06 2.56 1.18
CA TRP A 70 -3.85 3.07 2.30
C TRP A 70 -4.00 2.03 3.42
N LEU A 71 -4.31 0.78 3.07
CA LEU A 71 -4.40 -0.33 4.04
C LEU A 71 -3.06 -0.58 4.72
N ALA A 72 -1.98 -0.64 3.95
CA ALA A 72 -0.62 -0.83 4.47
C ALA A 72 -0.21 0.32 5.41
N ALA A 73 -0.43 1.57 5.02
CA ALA A 73 -0.13 2.74 5.84
C ALA A 73 -0.95 2.74 7.15
N ARG A 74 -2.22 2.35 7.09
CA ARG A 74 -3.08 2.23 8.29
C ARG A 74 -2.55 1.16 9.25
N TRP A 75 -2.15 0.01 8.71
CA TRP A 75 -1.61 -1.10 9.49
C TRP A 75 -0.24 -0.75 10.11
N VAL A 76 0.70 -0.24 9.30
CA VAL A 76 2.04 0.18 9.75
C VAL A 76 1.95 1.27 10.82
N ARG A 77 1.09 2.27 10.64
CA ARG A 77 0.87 3.29 11.68
C ARG A 77 0.35 2.69 12.98
N GLY A 78 -0.53 1.69 12.91
CA GLY A 78 -0.99 0.96 14.09
C GLY A 78 0.16 0.29 14.84
N MET A 79 1.05 -0.39 14.12
CA MET A 79 2.23 -1.04 14.71
C MET A 79 3.20 -0.03 15.33
N ILE A 80 3.42 1.11 14.67
CA ILE A 80 4.30 2.17 15.21
C ILE A 80 3.75 2.70 16.52
N ARG A 81 2.45 2.98 16.58
CA ARG A 81 1.81 3.46 17.82
C ARG A 81 1.89 2.43 18.94
N GLU A 82 1.66 1.15 18.63
CA GLU A 82 1.81 0.09 19.64
C GLU A 82 3.25 -0.03 20.15
N ALA A 83 4.26 0.24 19.31
CA ALA A 83 5.65 0.25 19.71
C ALA A 83 6.05 1.51 20.50
N GLU A 84 5.44 2.67 20.23
CA GLU A 84 5.66 3.93 20.95
C GLU A 84 4.95 3.97 22.32
N ASP A 85 3.82 3.27 22.45
CA ASP A 85 3.05 3.17 23.70
C ASP A 85 3.69 2.18 24.71
N ARG A 86 4.79 1.50 24.35
CA ARG A 86 5.55 0.57 25.21
C ARG A 86 6.89 1.18 25.62
#